data_AF-A0A929ZN69-F1
#
_entry.id   AF-A0A929ZN69-F1
#
_cell.length_a   1.000
_cell.length_b   1.000
_cell.length_c   1.000
_cell.angle_alpha   90.00
_cell.angle_beta   90.00
_cell.angle_gamma   90.00
#
_symmetry.space_group_name_H-M   'P 1'
#
loop_
_entity.id
_entity.type
_entity.pdbx_description
1 polymer ?
#
loop_
_entity_poly.entity_id
_entity_poly.type
_entity_poly.pdbx_seq_one_letter_code
_entity_poly.pdbx_strand_id
1 'polypeptide(L)'
;MSIKFRVEIAYSVYKDIEIVGWAIGKRPNTELSFQFCEEDGTVVNYVLRRYHRGDVGELKTNSTEENHYGFKLRFPFEKKKKYILSITDGKSIVTKKIDSKYILAKRIFKNLIGDRSIFE
;
A
#
# COMPACT_ATOMS: atom_id res chain seq x y z
N MET A 1 4.26 21.35 3.44
CA MET A 1 3.91 20.14 2.66
C MET A 1 3.97 18.92 3.58
N SER A 2 2.95 18.07 3.47
CA SER A 2 2.77 16.79 4.16
C SER A 2 3.28 15.62 3.30
N ILE A 3 3.31 14.41 3.87
CA ILE A 3 3.63 13.15 3.17
C ILE A 3 2.69 12.99 1.96
N LYS A 4 3.26 12.72 0.78
CA LYS A 4 2.52 12.39 -0.43
C LYS A 4 2.53 10.88 -0.63
N PHE A 5 1.37 10.28 -0.85
CA PHE A 5 1.28 8.84 -0.99
C PHE A 5 0.10 8.41 -1.87
N ARG A 6 0.22 7.23 -2.47
CA ARG A 6 -0.86 6.52 -3.15
C ARG A 6 -0.85 5.07 -2.68
N VAL A 7 -2.04 4.54 -2.43
CA VAL A 7 -2.24 3.15 -2.02
C VAL A 7 -3.22 2.52 -2.97
N GLU A 8 -2.86 1.34 -3.47
CA GLU A 8 -3.68 0.50 -4.32
C GLU A 8 -3.66 -0.93 -3.80
N ILE A 9 -4.74 -1.66 -4.02
CA ILE A 9 -4.80 -3.06 -3.61
C ILE A 9 -4.27 -3.89 -4.77
N ALA A 10 -3.14 -4.56 -4.54
CA ALA A 10 -2.54 -5.50 -5.48
C ALA A 10 -2.56 -6.87 -4.84
N TYR A 11 -3.67 -7.56 -5.05
CA TYR A 11 -3.98 -8.93 -4.59
C TYR A 11 -2.77 -9.89 -4.53
N SER A 12 -2.83 -10.86 -3.59
CA SER A 12 -1.88 -11.98 -3.54
C SER A 12 -2.58 -13.28 -3.08
N VAL A 13 -2.27 -14.38 -3.76
CA VAL A 13 -2.16 -15.78 -3.30
C VAL A 13 -3.00 -16.21 -2.08
N TYR A 14 -4.12 -16.90 -2.32
CA TYR A 14 -4.98 -17.59 -1.34
C TYR A 14 -5.58 -16.72 -0.22
N LYS A 15 -4.93 -16.69 0.95
CA LYS A 15 -5.46 -16.16 2.24
C LYS A 15 -4.95 -14.75 2.57
N ASP A 16 -3.89 -14.30 1.91
CA ASP A 16 -3.29 -13.01 2.21
C ASP A 16 -3.81 -11.94 1.24
N ILE A 17 -3.63 -10.68 1.60
CA ILE A 17 -3.83 -9.55 0.69
C ILE A 17 -2.52 -8.79 0.63
N GLU A 18 -2.14 -8.38 -0.58
CA GLU A 18 -1.06 -7.45 -0.81
C GLU A 18 -1.64 -6.08 -1.20
N ILE A 19 -1.08 -5.04 -0.60
CA ILE A 19 -1.34 -3.64 -0.91
C ILE A 19 -0.06 -3.12 -1.52
N VAL A 20 -0.17 -2.51 -2.70
CA VAL A 20 0.94 -1.81 -3.34
C VAL A 20 0.74 -0.31 -3.24
N GLY A 21 1.81 0.44 -3.29
CA GLY A 21 1.70 1.87 -3.39
C GLY A 21 3.04 2.53 -3.57
N TRP A 22 3.02 3.85 -3.46
CA TRP A 22 4.21 4.65 -3.29
C TRP A 22 3.97 5.69 -2.20
N ALA A 23 5.04 6.06 -1.50
CA ALA A 23 5.01 7.10 -0.50
C ALA A 23 6.33 7.88 -0.50
N ILE A 24 6.23 9.20 -0.39
CA ILE A 24 7.35 10.14 -0.32
C ILE A 24 7.13 11.06 0.88
N GLY A 25 8.15 11.16 1.73
CA GLY A 25 8.16 12.09 2.85
C GLY A 25 8.18 13.55 2.40
N LYS A 26 8.21 14.47 3.36
CA LYS A 26 8.29 15.90 3.06
C LYS A 26 9.56 16.27 2.27
N ARG A 27 10.68 15.60 2.54
CA ARG A 27 11.94 15.76 1.81
C ARG A 27 12.22 14.50 0.99
N PRO A 28 12.88 14.62 -0.18
CA PRO A 28 13.47 13.47 -0.86
C PRO A 28 14.32 12.65 0.13
N ASN A 29 14.37 11.35 -0.07
CA ASN A 29 15.17 10.40 0.74
C ASN A 29 14.78 10.32 2.22
N THR A 30 13.65 10.90 2.62
CA THR A 30 13.16 10.72 3.99
C THR A 30 12.74 9.27 4.19
N GLU A 31 13.32 8.62 5.18
CA GLU A 31 12.91 7.28 5.59
C GLU A 31 11.47 7.33 6.14
N LEU A 32 10.64 6.39 5.66
CA LEU A 32 9.24 6.32 6.03
C LEU A 32 9.00 5.05 6.84
N SER A 33 8.37 5.21 8.00
CA SER A 33 7.93 4.09 8.82
C SER A 33 6.46 3.78 8.53
N PHE A 34 6.15 2.49 8.56
CA PHE A 34 4.81 1.97 8.28
C PHE A 34 4.26 1.31 9.54
N GLN A 35 3.00 1.57 9.84
CA GLN A 35 2.26 0.87 10.88
C GLN A 35 0.92 0.42 10.28
N PHE A 36 0.52 -0.80 10.59
CA PHE A 36 -0.71 -1.38 10.09
C PHE A 36 -1.48 -1.97 11.26
N CYS A 37 -2.68 -1.41 11.49
CA CYS A 37 -3.53 -1.79 12.59
C CYS A 37 -4.96 -2.03 12.12
N GLU A 38 -5.74 -2.69 12.95
CA GLU A 38 -7.20 -2.71 12.83
C GLU A 38 -7.82 -1.41 13.40
N GLU A 39 -9.12 -1.22 13.19
CA GLU A 39 -9.85 -0.03 13.68
C GLU A 39 -9.86 0.10 15.21
N ASP A 40 -9.72 -1.01 15.94
CA ASP A 40 -9.60 -1.03 17.42
C ASP A 40 -8.18 -0.77 17.94
N GLY A 41 -7.21 -0.55 17.04
CA GLY A 41 -5.81 -0.30 17.37
C GLY A 41 -4.93 -1.55 17.44
N THR A 42 -5.50 -2.75 17.29
CA THR A 42 -4.74 -4.01 17.26
C THR A 42 -3.74 -4.00 16.12
N VAL A 43 -2.47 -4.23 16.42
CA VAL A 43 -1.40 -4.29 15.40
C VAL A 43 -1.58 -5.55 14.56
N VAL A 44 -1.58 -5.39 13.24
CA VAL A 44 -1.67 -6.50 12.29
C VAL A 44 -0.28 -6.88 11.86
N ASN A 45 0.06 -8.16 11.93
CA ASN A 45 1.33 -8.66 11.38
C ASN A 45 1.34 -8.53 9.85
N TYR A 46 2.42 -7.96 9.32
CA TYR A 46 2.58 -7.78 7.88
C TYR A 46 4.03 -7.99 7.44
N VAL A 47 4.19 -8.26 6.15
CA VAL A 47 5.48 -8.26 5.45
C VAL A 47 5.54 -7.03 4.54
N LEU A 48 6.51 -6.15 4.78
CA LEU A 48 6.77 -4.97 3.96
C LEU A 48 7.97 -5.19 3.06
N ARG A 49 7.80 -4.95 1.76
CA ARG A 49 8.89 -4.88 0.80
C ARG A 49 8.90 -3.53 0.12
N ARG A 50 10.05 -2.88 0.11
CA ARG A 50 10.27 -1.60 -0.56
C ARG A 50 10.92 -1.86 -1.93
N TYR A 51 10.60 -1.06 -2.93
CA TYR A 51 11.14 -1.22 -4.27
C TYR A 51 11.30 0.14 -4.97
N HIS A 52 12.24 0.20 -5.92
CA HIS A 52 12.55 1.40 -6.66
C HIS A 52 11.38 1.84 -7.55
N ARG A 53 11.05 3.13 -7.51
CA ARG A 53 10.03 3.78 -8.36
C ARG A 53 10.57 5.12 -8.87
N GLY A 54 11.49 5.06 -9.83
CA GLY A 54 12.12 6.24 -10.43
C GLY A 54 11.13 7.19 -11.08
N ASP A 55 10.07 6.66 -11.69
CA ASP A 55 8.94 7.42 -12.26
C ASP A 55 8.26 8.33 -11.23
N VAL A 56 8.16 7.87 -9.97
CA VAL A 56 7.60 8.65 -8.87
C VAL A 56 8.60 9.71 -8.40
N GLY A 57 9.89 9.38 -8.33
CA GLY A 57 10.96 10.30 -7.95
C GLY A 57 11.09 11.47 -8.91
N GLU A 58 11.15 11.18 -10.20
CA GLU A 58 11.23 12.18 -11.27
C GLU A 58 10.01 13.11 -11.24
N LEU A 59 8.80 12.55 -11.24
CA LEU A 59 7.56 13.33 -11.28
C LEU A 59 7.31 14.17 -10.01
N LYS A 60 7.75 13.71 -8.84
CA LYS A 60 7.38 14.33 -7.55
C LYS A 60 8.50 15.11 -6.88
N THR A 61 9.75 14.86 -7.25
CA THR A 61 10.92 15.43 -6.59
C THR A 61 12.00 15.94 -7.55
N ASN A 62 11.87 15.73 -8.87
CA ASN A 62 12.92 15.98 -9.87
C ASN A 62 14.28 15.34 -9.49
N SER A 63 14.26 14.24 -8.73
CA SER A 63 15.45 13.49 -8.33
C SER A 63 15.41 12.10 -8.95
N THR A 64 16.54 11.68 -9.50
CA THR A 64 16.79 10.37 -10.12
C THR A 64 17.49 9.40 -9.17
N GLU A 65 17.67 9.78 -7.90
CA GLU A 65 18.31 8.93 -6.90
C GLU A 65 17.49 7.63 -6.69
N GLU A 66 18.19 6.52 -6.41
CA GLU A 66 17.63 5.16 -6.19
C GLU A 66 16.78 5.08 -4.93
N ASN A 67 15.68 5.81 -4.94
CA ASN A 67 14.77 5.90 -3.83
C ASN A 67 13.73 4.80 -3.95
N HIS A 68 13.66 4.01 -2.89
CA HIS A 68 12.66 2.97 -2.75
C HIS A 68 11.28 3.57 -2.41
N TYR A 69 10.74 4.44 -3.27
CA TYR A 69 9.45 5.10 -3.05
C TYR A 69 8.27 4.13 -3.14
N GLY A 70 8.44 3.01 -3.85
CA GLY A 70 7.45 1.96 -3.95
C GLY A 70 7.42 1.08 -2.71
N PHE A 71 6.23 0.60 -2.35
CA PHE A 71 6.07 -0.40 -1.30
C PHE A 71 5.03 -1.46 -1.65
N LYS A 72 5.23 -2.66 -1.09
CA LYS A 72 4.30 -3.79 -1.06
C LYS A 72 4.11 -4.20 0.39
N LEU A 73 2.89 -4.22 0.88
CA LEU A 73 2.53 -4.64 2.22
C LEU A 73 1.60 -5.83 2.10
N ARG A 74 2.06 -7.01 2.54
CA ARG A 74 1.29 -8.25 2.55
C ARG A 74 0.89 -8.62 3.96
N PHE A 75 -0.37 -8.96 4.17
CA PHE A 75 -0.93 -9.28 5.49
C PHE A 75 -2.02 -10.37 5.38
N PRO A 76 -2.26 -11.15 6.44
CA PRO A 76 -3.35 -12.12 6.47
C PRO A 76 -4.69 -11.38 6.50
N PHE A 77 -5.58 -11.69 5.57
CA PHE A 77 -6.84 -10.97 5.44
C PHE A 77 -7.98 -11.64 6.19
N GLU A 78 -8.72 -10.85 6.96
CA GLU A 78 -9.91 -11.26 7.68
C GLU A 78 -11.14 -10.51 7.19
N LYS A 79 -12.23 -11.26 6.98
CA LYS A 79 -13.50 -10.70 6.55
C LYS A 79 -14.09 -9.83 7.68
N LYS A 80 -14.79 -8.76 7.30
CA LYS A 80 -15.47 -7.82 8.21
C LYS A 80 -14.55 -6.96 9.10
N LYS A 81 -13.22 -7.10 8.97
CA LYS A 81 -12.26 -6.18 9.58
C LYS A 81 -12.13 -4.90 8.76
N LYS A 82 -11.65 -3.84 9.40
CA LYS A 82 -11.21 -2.60 8.76
C LYS A 82 -9.80 -2.34 9.21
N TYR A 83 -8.97 -1.97 8.25
CA TYR A 83 -7.55 -1.78 8.48
C TYR A 83 -7.18 -0.31 8.30
N ILE A 84 -6.16 0.11 9.02
CA ILE A 84 -5.59 1.45 8.98
C ILE A 84 -4.10 1.31 8.67
N LEU A 85 -3.70 1.83 7.52
CA LEU A 85 -2.29 2.01 7.17
C LEU A 85 -1.85 3.41 7.56
N SER A 86 -0.91 3.49 8.48
CA SER A 86 -0.26 4.72 8.91
C SER A 86 1.14 4.79 8.33
N ILE A 87 1.48 5.93 7.72
CA ILE A 87 2.80 6.21 7.18
C ILE A 87 3.31 7.48 7.87
N THR A 88 4.52 7.41 8.44
CA THR A 88 5.13 8.53 9.15
C THR A 88 6.53 8.81 8.64
N ASP A 89 6.90 10.09 8.63
CA ASP A 89 8.26 10.58 8.36
C ASP A 89 8.99 11.00 9.64
N GLY A 90 8.47 10.58 10.81
CA GLY A 90 8.95 10.96 12.14
C GLY A 90 8.43 12.32 12.64
N LYS A 91 7.86 13.15 11.77
CA LYS A 91 7.28 14.48 12.14
C LYS A 91 5.80 14.60 11.82
N SER A 92 5.35 13.90 10.79
CA SER A 92 3.97 13.93 10.30
C SER A 92 3.48 12.52 10.06
N ILE A 93 2.19 12.29 10.29
CA ILE A 93 1.53 11.01 10.05
C ILE A 93 0.41 11.19 9.04
N VAL A 94 0.32 10.27 8.09
CA VAL A 94 -0.82 10.15 7.18
C VAL A 94 -1.41 8.76 7.31
N THR A 95 -2.74 8.69 7.31
CA THR A 95 -3.47 7.43 7.52
C THR A 95 -4.38 7.13 6.34
N LYS A 96 -4.44 5.86 5.94
CA LYS A 96 -5.37 5.34 4.95
C LYS A 96 -6.21 4.24 5.56
N LYS A 97 -7.52 4.47 5.63
CA LYS A 97 -8.50 3.43 5.96
C LYS A 97 -8.71 2.51 4.76
N ILE A 98 -8.76 1.21 5.02
CA ILE A 98 -8.93 0.15 4.03
C ILE A 98 -10.02 -0.80 4.55
N ASP A 99 -11.17 -0.76 3.88
CA ASP A 99 -12.33 -1.59 4.24
C ASP A 99 -12.21 -2.98 3.60
N SER A 100 -12.46 -4.04 4.38
CA SER A 100 -12.51 -5.41 3.87
C SER A 100 -13.53 -5.61 2.76
N LYS A 101 -14.66 -4.90 2.77
CA LYS A 101 -15.65 -4.94 1.69
C LYS A 101 -15.06 -4.42 0.38
N TYR A 102 -14.27 -3.35 0.44
CA TYR A 102 -13.60 -2.80 -0.74
C TYR A 102 -12.56 -3.77 -1.29
N ILE A 103 -11.77 -4.39 -0.40
CA ILE A 103 -10.81 -5.46 -0.76
C ILE A 103 -11.53 -6.62 -1.47
N LEU A 104 -12.65 -7.09 -0.90
CA LEU A 104 -13.44 -8.19 -1.46
C LEU A 104 -14.06 -7.84 -2.82
N ALA A 105 -14.66 -6.66 -2.96
CA ALA A 105 -15.23 -6.21 -4.22
C ALA A 105 -14.16 -6.17 -5.31
N LYS A 106 -13.02 -5.53 -5.02
CA LYS A 106 -11.84 -5.49 -5.89
C LYS A 106 -11.42 -6.91 -6.32
N ARG A 107 -11.38 -7.86 -5.38
CA ARG A 107 -11.00 -9.26 -5.66
C ARG A 107 -11.95 -9.94 -6.63
N ILE A 108 -13.26 -9.76 -6.43
CA ILE A 108 -14.30 -10.31 -7.31
C ILE A 108 -14.18 -9.70 -8.71
N PHE A 109 -14.09 -8.37 -8.81
CA PHE A 109 -13.96 -7.68 -10.11
C PHE A 109 -12.73 -8.15 -10.89
N LYS A 110 -11.58 -8.31 -10.24
CA LYS A 110 -10.37 -8.77 -10.94
C LYS A 110 -10.48 -10.23 -11.39
N ASN A 111 -11.03 -11.11 -10.56
CA ASN A 111 -11.24 -12.50 -10.96
C ASN A 111 -12.17 -12.60 -12.18
N LEU A 112 -13.25 -11.81 -12.21
CA LEU A 112 -14.17 -11.75 -13.36
C LEU A 112 -13.49 -11.28 -14.65
N ILE A 113 -12.50 -10.39 -14.56
CA ILE A 113 -11.77 -9.87 -15.73
C ILE A 113 -10.64 -10.82 -16.14
N GLY A 114 -9.94 -11.43 -15.17
CA GLY A 114 -8.88 -12.40 -15.42
C GLY A 114 -9.39 -13.69 -16.07
N ASP A 115 -10.61 -14.12 -15.73
CA ASP A 115 -11.27 -15.28 -16.35
C ASP A 115 -11.61 -15.02 -17.84
N ARG A 116 -11.90 -13.76 -18.20
CA ARG A 116 -12.16 -13.36 -19.60
C ARG A 116 -10.91 -13.29 -20.48
N SER A 117 -9.71 -13.30 -19.87
CA SER A 117 -8.44 -13.25 -20.62
C SER A 117 -7.98 -14.62 -21.12
N ILE A 118 -8.75 -15.68 -20.85
CA ILE A 118 -8.44 -17.08 -21.21
C ILE A 118 -9.32 -17.56 -22.39
N PHE A 119 -10.09 -16.65 -23.00
CA PHE A 119 -10.98 -16.93 -24.13
C PHE A 119 -10.56 -16.20 -25.43
N GLU A 120 -9.31 -15.75 -25.52
CA GLU A 120 -8.70 -15.25 -26.77
C GLU A 120 -7.51 -16.12 -27.19
#